data_AF-A0A819P9V9-F1
#
_entry.id   AF-A0A819P9V9-F1
#
_cell.length_a   1.000
_cell.length_b   1.000
_cell.length_c   1.000
_cell.angle_alpha   90.00
_cell.angle_beta   90.00
_cell.angle_gamma   90.00
#
_symmetry.space_group_name_H-M   'P 1'
#
loop_
_entity.id
_entity.type
_entity.pdbx_description
1 polymer ?
#
loop_
_entity_poly.entity_id
_entity_poly.type
_entity_poly.pdbx_seq_one_letter_code
_entity_poly.pdbx_strand_id
1 'polypeptide(L)' 'NTGEYTNGDATLIPTYYYQFLRLSNENIHLFLNYFFNRVYRETNQRAQYPIGLIDDGTRYLPDLVDYFSVNIYKNDC' A
#
# COMPACT_ATOMS: atom_id res chain seq x y z
N ASN A 1 -7.58 5.40 18.38
CA ASN A 1 -7.59 3.93 18.49
C ASN A 1 -6.42 3.37 17.69
N THR A 2 -5.25 3.30 18.33
CA THR A 2 -4.08 2.61 17.79
C THR A 2 -4.32 1.12 18.01
N GLY A 3 -4.74 0.43 16.94
CA GLY A 3 -4.83 -1.02 16.92
C GLY A 3 -3.43 -1.61 16.94
N GLU A 4 -2.81 -1.63 18.12
CA GLU A 4 -1.60 -2.40 18.38
C GLU A 4 -2.00 -3.86 18.54
N TYR A 5 -1.59 -4.69 17.60
CA TYR A 5 -1.81 -6.14 17.64
C TYR A 5 -0.78 -6.74 18.62
N THR A 6 -1.23 -7.15 19.80
CA THR A 6 -0.40 -7.53 20.95
C THR A 6 0.10 -8.97 20.96
N ASN A 7 -0.09 -9.74 19.88
CA ASN A 7 0.45 -11.10 19.79
C ASN A 7 1.72 -11.10 18.91
N GLY A 8 2.89 -11.02 19.56
CA GLY A 8 4.21 -11.20 18.94
C GLY A 8 5.11 -9.96 18.87
N ASP A 9 4.77 -8.86 19.55
CA ASP A 9 5.51 -7.58 19.57
C ASP A 9 5.81 -6.97 18.18
N ALA A 10 5.09 -7.42 17.16
CA ALA A 10 5.21 -6.94 15.79
C ALA A 10 4.26 -5.77 15.55
N THR A 11 4.81 -4.60 15.19
CA THR A 11 4.01 -3.40 14.93
C THR A 11 3.70 -3.25 13.44
N LEU A 12 2.43 -3.32 13.05
CA LEU A 12 1.98 -2.99 11.70
C LEU A 12 1.82 -1.47 11.53
N ILE A 13 2.09 -0.93 10.35
CA ILE A 13 1.80 0.46 10.01
C ILE A 13 0.67 0.54 8.95
N PRO A 14 -0.58 0.83 9.38
CA PRO A 14 -1.70 0.96 8.47
C PRO A 14 -1.88 2.41 7.99
N THR A 15 -2.36 2.55 6.76
CA THR A 15 -2.97 3.77 6.23
C THR A 15 -4.20 3.41 5.41
N TYR A 16 -5.12 4.35 5.21
CA TYR A 16 -6.38 4.11 4.52
C TYR A 16 -6.51 5.00 3.30
N TYR A 17 -6.93 4.44 2.17
CA TYR A 17 -7.03 5.16 0.92
C TYR A 17 -7.90 6.42 1.01
N TYR A 18 -8.99 6.38 1.75
CA TYR A 18 -9.88 7.54 1.90
C TYR A 18 -9.18 8.76 2.54
N GLN A 19 -8.06 8.57 3.25
CA GLN A 19 -7.25 9.67 3.78
C GLN A 19 -6.59 10.47 2.65
N PHE A 20 -6.33 9.84 1.50
CA PHE A 20 -5.78 10.47 0.30
C PHE A 20 -6.80 11.33 -0.43
N LEU A 21 -8.09 10.99 -0.34
CA LEU A 21 -9.17 11.75 -1.00
C LEU A 21 -9.28 13.20 -0.52
N ARG A 22 -8.69 13.51 0.64
CA ARG A 22 -8.65 14.87 1.21
C ARG A 22 -7.40 15.66 0.81
N LEU A 23 -6.45 15.02 0.13
CA LEU A 23 -5.20 15.62 -0.31
C LEU A 23 -5.34 16.09 -1.76
N SER A 24 -4.62 17.15 -2.13
CA SER A 24 -4.42 17.46 -3.55
C SER A 24 -3.54 16.39 -4.21
N ASN A 25 -3.60 16.28 -5.54
CA ASN A 25 -2.81 15.30 -6.29
C ASN A 25 -1.31 15.40 -6.01
N GLU A 26 -0.76 16.62 -5.87
CA GLU A 26 0.66 16.80 -5.52
C GLU A 26 0.98 16.22 -4.13
N ASN A 27 0.06 16.40 -3.18
CA ASN A 27 0.23 15.94 -1.80
C ASN A 27 0.06 14.42 -1.65
N ILE A 28 -0.72 13.77 -2.52
CA ILE A 28 -0.84 12.31 -2.53
C ILE A 28 0.52 11.66 -2.79
N HIS A 29 1.28 12.16 -3.78
CA HIS A 29 2.61 11.64 -4.08
C HIS A 29 3.60 11.85 -2.93
N LEU A 30 3.57 13.03 -2.30
CA LEU A 30 4.41 13.34 -1.14
C LEU A 30 4.07 12.43 0.05
N PHE A 31 2.79 12.18 0.29
CA PHE A 31 2.33 11.26 1.33
C PHE A 31 2.83 9.83 1.05
N LEU A 32 2.63 9.32 -0.17
CA LEU A 32 3.04 7.96 -0.52
C LEU A 32 4.55 7.78 -0.36
N ASN A 33 5.35 8.76 -0.79
CA ASN A 33 6.80 8.75 -0.58
C ASN A 33 7.15 8.74 0.91
N TYR A 34 6.50 9.57 1.71
CA TYR A 34 6.70 9.58 3.16
C TYR A 34 6.33 8.22 3.80
N PHE A 35 5.20 7.64 3.40
CA PHE A 35 4.73 6.36 3.89
C PHE A 35 5.71 5.23 3.55
N PHE A 36 6.10 5.10 2.28
CA PHE A 36 7.05 4.07 1.86
C PHE A 36 8.41 4.24 2.54
N ASN A 37 8.94 5.47 2.63
CA ASN A 37 10.19 5.74 3.35
C ASN A 37 10.11 5.32 4.82
N ARG A 38 8.93 5.43 5.45
CA ARG A 38 8.71 5.01 6.83
C ARG A 38 8.58 3.49 6.97
N VAL A 39 7.91 2.82 6.03
CA VAL A 39 7.77 1.35 6.00
C VAL A 39 9.12 0.69 5.77
N TYR A 40 9.89 1.16 4.78
CA TYR A 40 11.22 0.62 4.45
C TYR A 40 12.34 1.16 5.33
N ARG A 41 12.01 1.90 6.40
CA ARG A 41 13.02 2.40 7.33
C ARG A 41 13.64 1.24 8.08
N GLU A 42 14.97 1.18 8.03
CA GLU A 42 15.75 0.22 8.79
C GLU A 42 16.43 0.88 9.99
N THR A 43 16.53 0.12 11.08
CA THR A 43 17.38 0.46 12.24
C THR A 43 18.24 -0.77 12.53
N ASN A 44 19.56 -0.61 12.54
CA ASN A 44 20.51 -1.72 12.70
C ASN A 44 20.28 -2.87 11.69
N GLN A 45 20.04 -2.53 10.41
CA GLN A 45 19.78 -3.49 9.32
C GLN A 45 18.53 -4.35 9.53
N ARG A 46 17.57 -3.88 10.34
CA ARG A 46 16.28 -4.53 10.55
C ARG A 46 15.16 -3.57 10.20
N ALA A 47 14.18 -4.06 9.44
CA ALA A 47 12.97 -3.31 9.16
C ALA A 47 12.28 -2.96 10.49
N GLN A 48 11.94 -1.67 10.67
CA GLN A 48 11.25 -1.20 11.86
C GLN A 48 9.80 -1.72 11.92
N TYR A 49 9.18 -1.89 10.74
CA TYR A 49 7.83 -2.43 10.60
C TYR A 49 7.89 -3.66 9.69
N PRO A 50 7.38 -4.82 10.12
CA PRO A 50 7.36 -6.02 9.27
C PRO A 50 6.40 -5.89 8.09
N ILE A 51 5.32 -5.10 8.22
CA ILE A 51 4.29 -4.94 7.18
C ILE A 51 3.76 -3.49 7.19
N GLY A 52 3.70 -2.88 6.01
CA GLY A 52 2.91 -1.68 5.74
C GLY A 52 1.64 -2.03 4.98
N LEU A 53 0.50 -1.49 5.40
CA LEU A 53 -0.81 -1.76 4.78
C LEU A 53 -1.41 -0.46 4.25
N ILE A 54 -1.85 -0.47 2.99
CA ILE A 54 -2.70 0.57 2.41
C ILE A 54 -4.07 -0.06 2.18
N ASP A 55 -4.98 0.17 3.10
CA ASP A 55 -6.37 -0.26 2.96
C ASP A 55 -7.03 0.48 1.79
N ASP A 56 -7.81 -0.23 0.97
CA ASP A 56 -8.40 0.24 -0.29
C ASP A 56 -7.38 0.78 -1.34
N GLY A 57 -6.08 0.49 -1.18
CA GLY A 57 -5.01 1.04 -2.03
C GLY A 57 -5.13 0.73 -3.53
N THR A 58 -5.80 -0.37 -3.86
CA THR A 58 -5.97 -0.88 -5.24
C THR A 58 -7.36 -0.60 -5.81
N ARG A 59 -8.21 0.14 -5.11
CA ARG A 59 -9.64 0.35 -5.47
C ARG A 59 -9.89 0.84 -6.89
N TYR A 60 -8.94 1.59 -7.46
CA TYR A 60 -9.03 2.15 -8.81
C TYR A 60 -8.12 1.43 -9.81
N LEU A 61 -7.47 0.34 -9.42
CA LEU A 61 -6.81 -0.53 -10.39
C LEU A 61 -7.89 -1.18 -11.27
N PRO A 62 -7.66 -1.29 -12.58
CA PRO A 62 -8.52 -2.09 -13.44
C PRO A 62 -8.56 -3.53 -12.95
N ASP A 63 -9.66 -4.23 -13.23
CA ASP A 63 -9.73 -5.67 -12.96
C ASP A 63 -8.63 -6.38 -13.76
N LEU A 64 -7.62 -6.85 -13.04
CA LEU A 64 -6.45 -7.48 -13.64
C LEU A 64 -6.80 -8.86 -14.23
N VAL A 65 -7.77 -9.56 -13.64
CA VAL A 65 -8.22 -10.87 -14.15
C VAL A 65 -8.88 -10.66 -15.52
N ASP A 66 -9.80 -9.71 -15.62
CA ASP A 66 -10.41 -9.35 -16.90
C ASP A 66 -9.38 -8.85 -17.90
N TYR A 67 -8.48 -7.95 -17.48
CA TYR A 67 -7.43 -7.40 -18.34
C TYR A 67 -6.55 -8.51 -18.96
N PHE A 68 -6.10 -9.48 -18.16
CA PHE A 68 -5.27 -10.57 -18.68
C PHE A 68 -6.07 -11.57 -19.51
N SER A 69 -7.32 -11.86 -19.14
CA SER A 69 -8.18 -12.77 -19.91
C SER A 69 -8.52 -12.27 -21.31
N VAL A 70 -8.57 -10.96 -21.54
CA VAL A 70 -8.86 -10.40 -22.87
C VAL A 70 -7.58 -10.19 -23.68
N ASN A 71 -6.47 -9.79 -23.03
CA ASN A 71 -5.26 -9.35 -23.75
C ASN A 71 -4.21 -10.44 -23.97
N ILE A 72 -4.19 -11.51 -23.18
CA ILE A 72 -3.30 -12.64 -23.43
C ILE A 72 -3.81 -13.44 -24.64
N TYR A 73 -5.12 -13.71 -24.69
CA TYR A 73 -5.74 -14.49 -25.77
C TYR A 73 -5.81 -13.77 -27.13
N LYS A 74 -5.62 -12.44 -27.17
CA LYS A 74 -5.56 -11.68 -28.43
C LYS A 74 -4.22 -11.80 -29.17
N ASN A 75 -3.14 -12.22 -28.50
CA ASN A 75 -1.83 -12.36 -29.12
C ASN A 75 -1.57 -13.76 -29.70
N ASP A 76 -2.49 -14.71 -29.51
CA ASP A 76 -2.38 -16.10 -29.98
C ASP A 76 -3.26 -16.42 -31.22
N CYS A 77 -3.84 -15.39 -31.89
CA CYS A 77 -4.70 -15.53 -33.06
C CYS A 77 -4.13 -14.83 -34.31
#